data_AF-A0A0K0EKI6-F1
#
_entry.id   AF-A0A0K0EKI6-F1
#
_cell.length_a   1.000
_cell.length_b   1.000
_cell.length_c   1.000
_cell.angle_alpha   90.00
_cell.angle_beta   90.00
_cell.angle_gamma   90.00
#
_symmetry.space_group_name_H-M   'P 1'
#
loop_
_entity.id
_entity.type
_entity.pdbx_description
1 polymer ?
#
loop_
_entity_poly.entity_id
_entity_poly.type
_entity_poly.pdbx_seq_one_letter_code
_entity_poly.pdbx_strand_id
1 'polypeptide(L)'
;IFNKILGVNYDGIFTYYHKNFKRDIYFYYETHLWKRPIEYYVEKDYMKDNVKKAISEIENNTCITFSERNATFNGTQGLIFVEKSSCLSFYGLRDPKYSQEIWLSSGCYINPFIILHEIGHTLGLMHEHARIGRDKFIDIDFRQLDDHGKHNSKIYNSTVFYRNYSTAYDYASLMHYDRYDFGSFWKRLFGIPVMKSKLYDQYTWMMGQHEKATFNDYKQINLLHYNWSGWVNNTTGKRYDNSTKCKNSGYPDFRNCSRCICPTGYKGENCTEIMESDPGC
;
A
#
# COMPACT_ATOMS: atom_id res chain seq x y z
N ILE A 1 -14.27 -28.67 23.46
CA ILE A 1 -14.23 -28.30 22.02
C ILE A 1 -15.13 -27.07 21.88
N PHE A 2 -14.56 -25.87 21.99
CA PHE A 2 -15.29 -24.60 21.86
C PHE A 2 -14.86 -23.96 20.55
N ASN A 3 -15.70 -24.05 19.52
CA ASN A 3 -15.55 -23.27 18.30
C ASN A 3 -15.96 -21.82 18.60
N LYS A 4 -14.98 -20.96 18.88
CA LYS A 4 -15.16 -19.50 18.79
C LYS A 4 -15.09 -19.13 17.31
N ILE A 5 -16.25 -19.00 16.70
CA ILE A 5 -16.40 -18.35 15.40
C ILE A 5 -16.05 -16.87 15.60
N LEU A 6 -14.90 -16.44 15.05
CA LEU A 6 -14.54 -15.04 14.93
C LEU A 6 -15.34 -14.44 13.76
N GLY A 7 -16.63 -14.18 13.99
CA GLY A 7 -17.39 -13.26 13.16
C GLY A 7 -16.99 -11.83 13.53
N VAL A 8 -16.38 -11.10 12.61
CA VAL A 8 -16.10 -9.67 12.78
C VAL A 8 -17.42 -8.94 12.62
N ASN A 9 -18.20 -8.91 13.69
CA ASN A 9 -19.47 -8.20 13.75
C ASN A 9 -19.18 -6.70 13.89
N TYR A 10 -19.37 -5.94 12.82
CA TYR A 10 -19.20 -4.48 12.81
C TYR A 10 -20.54 -3.77 13.01
N ASP A 11 -21.23 -4.06 14.12
CA ASP A 11 -22.37 -3.27 14.60
C ASP A 11 -21.92 -2.19 15.60
N GLY A 12 -20.94 -1.39 15.17
CA GLY A 12 -20.53 -0.17 15.86
C GLY A 12 -21.02 1.03 15.08
N ILE A 13 -22.08 1.70 15.55
CA ILE A 13 -22.40 3.06 15.11
C ILE A 13 -21.27 3.96 15.61
N PHE A 14 -20.25 4.15 14.76
CA PHE A 14 -19.17 5.09 15.03
C PHE A 14 -19.71 6.51 14.96
N THR A 15 -19.89 7.15 16.11
CA THR A 15 -19.99 8.61 16.18
C THR A 15 -18.62 9.22 15.87
N TYR A 16 -18.35 9.45 14.58
CA TYR A 16 -17.09 10.01 14.09
C TYR A 16 -17.00 11.52 14.37
N TYR A 17 -16.17 11.91 15.34
CA TYR A 17 -15.54 13.23 15.30
C TYR A 17 -14.45 13.21 14.22
N HIS A 18 -14.81 13.52 12.97
CA HIS A 18 -13.89 13.65 11.85
C HIS A 18 -12.91 14.81 12.08
N LYS A 19 -11.73 14.53 12.66
CA LYS A 19 -10.51 15.23 12.22
C LYS A 19 -9.88 14.35 11.13
N ASN A 20 -9.72 14.90 9.94
CA ASN A 20 -9.21 14.21 8.73
C ASN A 20 -7.79 13.65 8.94
N PHE A 21 -7.64 12.34 9.18
CA PHE A 21 -6.35 11.64 9.11
C PHE A 21 -6.47 10.49 8.13
N LYS A 22 -5.73 10.58 7.04
CA LYS A 22 -5.96 9.88 5.77
C LYS A 22 -4.58 9.44 5.22
N ARG A 23 -4.45 8.36 4.44
CA ARG A 23 -3.11 7.84 4.08
C ARG A 23 -2.43 8.72 3.04
N ASP A 24 -1.13 8.84 3.20
CA ASP A 24 -0.25 9.61 2.34
C ASP A 24 0.41 8.71 1.31
N ILE A 25 0.28 9.06 0.04
CA ILE A 25 1.09 8.53 -1.06
C ILE A 25 2.16 9.58 -1.40
N TYR A 26 3.39 9.15 -1.66
CA TYR A 26 4.48 10.05 -2.05
C TYR A 26 4.30 10.51 -3.50
N PHE A 27 4.49 11.81 -3.71
CA PHE A 27 4.42 12.47 -5.01
C PHE A 27 5.43 13.63 -5.05
N TYR A 28 6.58 13.39 -5.70
CA TYR A 28 7.70 14.34 -5.76
C TYR A 28 7.73 15.10 -7.08
N TYR A 29 7.54 16.43 -7.00
CA TYR A 29 7.30 17.35 -8.11
C TYR A 29 6.07 16.95 -8.96
N GLU A 30 5.25 17.93 -9.34
CA GLU A 30 3.97 17.70 -10.04
C GLU A 30 4.08 17.03 -11.43
N THR A 31 5.25 16.53 -11.83
CA THR A 31 5.59 16.25 -13.24
C THR A 31 6.06 14.83 -13.57
N HIS A 32 6.26 13.93 -12.60
CA HIS A 32 6.85 12.59 -12.89
C HIS A 32 5.96 11.43 -12.45
N LEU A 33 4.75 11.35 -13.01
CA LEU A 33 4.03 10.06 -13.00
C LEU A 33 4.64 9.12 -14.04
N TRP A 34 4.53 7.82 -13.77
CA TRP A 34 4.97 6.80 -14.70
C TRP A 34 4.21 6.87 -16.02
N LYS A 35 4.93 6.89 -17.14
CA LYS A 35 4.36 6.62 -18.45
C LYS A 35 4.02 5.13 -18.53
N ARG A 36 2.79 4.84 -18.95
CA ARG A 36 2.30 3.47 -19.11
C ARG A 36 2.40 3.03 -20.59
N PRO A 37 2.75 1.77 -20.89
CA PRO A 37 3.22 0.75 -19.93
C PRO A 37 4.61 1.09 -19.35
N ILE A 38 4.82 0.72 -18.08
CA ILE A 38 6.11 0.85 -17.39
C ILE A 38 7.04 -0.24 -17.90
N GLU A 39 8.17 0.15 -18.47
CA GLU A 39 9.16 -0.80 -18.96
C GLU A 39 9.91 -1.43 -17.79
N TYR A 40 10.16 -2.74 -17.84
CA TYR A 40 10.92 -3.43 -16.81
C TYR A 40 11.86 -4.50 -17.34
N TYR A 41 12.95 -4.74 -16.62
CA TYR A 41 13.91 -5.81 -16.87
C TYR A 41 14.22 -6.57 -15.58
N VAL A 42 14.39 -7.89 -15.66
CA VAL A 42 14.76 -8.75 -14.52
C VAL A 42 16.14 -9.33 -14.77
N GLU A 43 17.11 -8.99 -13.93
CA GLU A 43 18.52 -9.34 -14.14
C GLU A 43 18.78 -10.86 -14.09
N LYS A 44 18.10 -11.56 -13.18
CA LYS A 44 18.31 -12.99 -12.95
C LYS A 44 17.06 -13.79 -13.30
N ASP A 45 17.24 -14.84 -14.11
CA ASP A 45 16.13 -15.66 -14.59
C ASP A 45 15.29 -16.27 -13.48
N TYR A 46 15.92 -16.73 -12.40
CA TYR A 46 15.21 -17.35 -11.28
C TYR A 46 14.28 -16.40 -10.52
N MET A 47 14.41 -15.07 -10.69
CA MET A 47 13.50 -14.08 -10.10
C MET A 47 12.26 -13.83 -10.98
N LYS A 48 12.32 -14.16 -12.28
CA LYS A 48 11.32 -13.75 -13.28
C LYS A 48 9.91 -14.21 -12.92
N ASP A 49 9.75 -15.45 -12.46
CA ASP A 49 8.43 -16.01 -12.17
C ASP A 49 7.70 -15.24 -11.07
N ASN A 50 8.38 -14.94 -9.97
CA ASN A 50 7.76 -14.20 -8.86
C ASN A 50 7.61 -12.71 -9.18
N VAL A 51 8.52 -12.11 -9.96
CA VAL A 51 8.34 -10.74 -10.48
C VAL A 51 7.10 -10.67 -11.38
N LYS A 52 6.91 -11.64 -12.28
CA LYS A 52 5.73 -11.71 -13.16
C LYS A 52 4.43 -11.88 -12.39
N LYS A 53 4.42 -12.68 -11.31
CA LYS A 53 3.26 -12.80 -10.41
C LYS A 53 2.93 -11.47 -9.73
N ALA A 54 3.95 -10.77 -9.20
CA ALA A 54 3.76 -9.47 -8.56
C ALA A 54 3.24 -8.40 -9.56
N ILE A 55 3.80 -8.37 -10.76
CA ILE A 55 3.35 -7.50 -11.85
C ILE A 55 1.89 -7.80 -12.22
N SER A 56 1.54 -9.09 -12.41
CA SER A 56 0.18 -9.49 -12.75
C SER A 56 -0.82 -9.07 -11.66
N GLU A 57 -0.44 -9.17 -10.39
CA GLU A 57 -1.27 -8.71 -9.27
C GLU A 57 -1.55 -7.20 -9.33
N ILE A 58 -0.56 -6.36 -9.71
CA ILE A 58 -0.76 -4.93 -9.93
C ILE A 58 -1.67 -4.67 -11.13
N GLU A 59 -1.42 -5.30 -12.29
CA GLU A 59 -2.18 -5.05 -13.53
C GLU A 59 -3.66 -5.48 -13.39
N ASN A 60 -3.90 -6.55 -12.62
CA ASN A 60 -5.25 -7.06 -12.38
C ASN A 60 -6.08 -6.12 -11.51
N ASN A 61 -5.46 -5.41 -10.57
CA ASN A 61 -6.13 -4.60 -9.56
C ASN A 61 -5.98 -3.09 -9.76
N THR A 62 -5.15 -2.66 -10.71
CA THR A 62 -4.88 -1.23 -10.94
C THR A 62 -4.82 -0.85 -12.41
N CYS A 63 -4.81 0.46 -12.65
CA CYS A 63 -4.61 1.05 -13.97
C CYS A 63 -3.18 0.91 -14.52
N ILE A 64 -2.22 0.43 -13.72
CA ILE A 64 -0.83 0.31 -14.14
C ILE A 64 -0.68 -0.89 -15.07
N THR A 65 0.15 -0.72 -16.10
CA THR A 65 0.50 -1.78 -17.04
C THR A 65 2.01 -1.81 -17.22
N PHE A 66 2.58 -2.96 -17.57
CA PHE A 66 4.02 -3.18 -17.69
C PHE A 66 4.40 -3.74 -19.05
N SER A 67 5.65 -3.54 -19.45
CA SER A 67 6.24 -4.13 -20.65
C SER A 67 7.62 -4.69 -20.35
N GLU A 68 7.81 -5.99 -20.54
CA GLU A 68 9.10 -6.65 -20.32
C GLU A 68 10.11 -6.25 -21.40
N ARG A 69 11.35 -5.98 -20.97
CA ARG A 69 12.53 -5.78 -21.82
C ARG A 69 13.42 -7.03 -21.73
N ASN A 70 14.14 -7.34 -22.81
CA ASN A 70 15.05 -8.49 -22.85
C ASN A 70 16.48 -8.17 -22.37
N ALA A 71 16.79 -6.90 -22.17
CA ALA A 71 18.08 -6.44 -21.71
C ALA A 71 17.90 -5.25 -20.76
N THR A 72 18.91 -5.02 -19.93
CA THR A 72 19.00 -3.79 -19.13
C THR A 72 19.00 -2.56 -20.04
N PHE A 73 18.54 -1.44 -19.52
CA PHE A 73 18.41 -0.20 -20.26
C PHE A 73 18.68 0.98 -19.34
N ASN A 74 19.14 2.08 -19.92
CA ASN A 74 19.29 3.35 -19.24
C ASN A 74 19.01 4.46 -20.27
N GLY A 75 18.55 5.63 -19.83
CA GLY A 75 18.15 6.73 -20.74
C GLY A 75 16.64 6.85 -20.99
N THR A 76 15.83 6.04 -20.30
CA THR A 76 14.37 6.20 -20.20
C THR A 76 13.90 5.70 -18.84
N GLN A 77 12.74 6.17 -18.38
CA GLN A 77 12.07 5.62 -17.21
C GLN A 77 11.82 4.12 -17.35
N GLY A 78 12.03 3.38 -16.26
CA GLY A 78 11.62 1.99 -16.13
C GLY A 78 12.19 1.37 -14.86
N LEU A 79 11.89 0.10 -14.65
CA LEU A 79 12.27 -0.64 -13.44
C LEU A 79 13.25 -1.76 -13.76
N ILE A 80 14.32 -1.87 -12.97
CA ILE A 80 15.31 -2.93 -13.10
C ILE A 80 15.34 -3.74 -11.81
N PHE A 81 14.88 -4.99 -11.86
CA PHE A 81 14.92 -5.89 -10.70
C PHE A 81 16.32 -6.53 -10.61
N VAL A 82 17.04 -6.22 -9.53
CA VAL A 82 18.43 -6.65 -9.30
C VAL A 82 18.57 -7.38 -7.96
N GLU A 83 19.42 -8.40 -7.93
CA GLU A 83 19.75 -9.09 -6.68
C GLU A 83 20.75 -8.27 -5.85
N LYS A 84 20.41 -8.00 -4.58
CA LYS A 84 21.25 -7.24 -3.62
C LYS A 84 21.12 -7.85 -2.22
N SER A 85 21.82 -7.28 -1.24
CA SER A 85 21.79 -7.77 0.15
C SER A 85 20.54 -7.37 0.94
N SER A 86 19.75 -6.42 0.43
CA SER A 86 18.54 -5.90 1.08
C SER A 86 17.42 -5.69 0.07
N CYS A 87 16.23 -5.41 0.58
CA CYS A 87 15.04 -5.12 -0.21
C CYS A 87 14.76 -3.64 -0.11
N LEU A 88 14.79 -2.97 -1.26
CA LEU A 88 14.73 -1.52 -1.30
C LEU A 88 14.28 -1.06 -2.68
N SER A 89 13.44 -0.04 -2.67
CA SER A 89 13.04 0.68 -3.87
C SER A 89 12.83 2.14 -3.52
N PHE A 90 12.86 2.98 -4.55
CA PHE A 90 12.57 4.40 -4.39
C PHE A 90 11.06 4.64 -4.42
N TYR A 91 10.62 5.67 -3.68
CA TYR A 91 9.25 6.14 -3.76
C TYR A 91 9.00 6.88 -5.08
N GLY A 92 8.02 6.42 -5.86
CA GLY A 92 7.64 7.06 -7.13
C GLY A 92 8.70 6.92 -8.23
N LEU A 93 8.45 7.59 -9.36
CA LEU A 93 9.43 7.79 -10.43
C LEU A 93 10.38 8.92 -10.02
N ARG A 94 11.68 8.62 -9.97
CA ARG A 94 12.69 9.61 -9.57
C ARG A 94 13.10 10.57 -10.67
N ASP A 95 13.32 10.04 -11.88
CA ASP A 95 13.75 10.82 -13.03
C ASP A 95 13.21 10.16 -14.31
N PRO A 96 12.42 10.87 -15.14
CA PRO A 96 11.84 10.30 -16.36
C PRO A 96 12.88 9.91 -17.42
N LYS A 97 14.13 10.35 -17.27
CA LYS A 97 15.24 10.08 -18.18
C LYS A 97 16.07 8.85 -17.79
N TYR A 98 15.84 8.25 -16.63
CA TYR A 98 16.65 7.13 -16.15
C TYR A 98 15.80 6.01 -15.59
N SER A 99 16.25 4.78 -15.78
CA SER A 99 15.70 3.61 -15.13
C SER A 99 16.09 3.61 -13.66
N GLN A 100 15.25 3.07 -12.78
CA GLN A 100 15.57 2.90 -11.37
C GLN A 100 15.55 1.43 -10.97
N GLU A 101 16.48 1.05 -10.11
CA GLU A 101 16.59 -0.31 -9.61
C GLU A 101 15.57 -0.59 -8.50
N ILE A 102 15.07 -1.83 -8.47
CA ILE A 102 14.43 -2.46 -7.32
C ILE A 102 15.39 -3.53 -6.82
N TRP A 103 15.85 -3.37 -5.59
CA TRP A 103 16.77 -4.28 -4.93
C TRP A 103 15.98 -5.40 -4.28
N LEU A 104 16.34 -6.64 -4.59
CA LEU A 104 15.74 -7.83 -4.02
C LEU A 104 16.80 -8.69 -3.36
N SER A 105 16.67 -8.89 -2.06
CA SER A 105 17.43 -9.94 -1.36
C SER A 105 16.85 -11.32 -1.61
N SER A 106 17.58 -12.36 -1.20
CA SER A 106 17.11 -13.74 -1.26
C SER A 106 15.80 -14.00 -0.54
N GLY A 107 15.53 -13.29 0.55
CA GLY A 107 14.24 -13.37 1.25
C GLY A 107 13.09 -12.70 0.49
N CYS A 108 13.38 -11.79 -0.45
CA CYS A 108 12.38 -10.97 -1.12
C CYS A 108 11.97 -11.52 -2.47
N TYR A 109 12.93 -11.98 -3.30
CA TYR A 109 12.56 -12.50 -4.61
C TYR A 109 11.82 -13.85 -4.55
N ILE A 110 11.84 -14.56 -3.41
CA ILE A 110 11.10 -15.81 -3.22
C ILE A 110 9.60 -15.59 -2.91
N ASN A 111 9.19 -14.39 -2.47
CA ASN A 111 7.80 -14.07 -2.17
C ASN A 111 7.30 -12.96 -3.11
N PRO A 112 6.34 -13.24 -4.02
CA PRO A 112 5.81 -12.24 -4.93
C PRO A 112 5.16 -11.05 -4.22
N PHE A 113 4.63 -11.21 -3.00
CA PHE A 113 4.04 -10.09 -2.26
C PHE A 113 5.08 -9.15 -1.64
N ILE A 114 6.29 -9.61 -1.38
CA ILE A 114 7.40 -8.71 -0.99
C ILE A 114 7.89 -7.94 -2.22
N ILE A 115 7.96 -8.58 -3.39
CA ILE A 115 8.23 -7.87 -4.65
C ILE A 115 7.13 -6.83 -4.92
N LEU A 116 5.86 -7.19 -4.67
CA LEU A 116 4.72 -6.30 -4.79
C LEU A 116 4.82 -5.07 -3.86
N HIS A 117 5.33 -5.25 -2.64
CA HIS A 117 5.62 -4.15 -1.71
C HIS A 117 6.62 -3.16 -2.35
N GLU A 118 7.72 -3.66 -2.90
CA GLU A 118 8.72 -2.83 -3.57
C GLU A 118 8.17 -2.15 -4.82
N ILE A 119 7.35 -2.84 -5.62
CA ILE A 119 6.64 -2.21 -6.73
C ILE A 119 5.70 -1.10 -6.20
N GLY A 120 5.01 -1.34 -5.09
CA GLY A 120 4.15 -0.37 -4.40
C GLY A 120 4.89 0.93 -4.07
N HIS A 121 6.10 0.83 -3.54
CA HIS A 121 6.98 1.99 -3.34
C HIS A 121 7.26 2.75 -4.63
N THR A 122 7.65 2.06 -5.72
CA THR A 122 7.87 2.73 -7.01
C THR A 122 6.62 3.40 -7.56
N LEU A 123 5.43 2.93 -7.19
CA LEU A 123 4.14 3.55 -7.53
C LEU A 123 3.73 4.67 -6.56
N GLY A 124 4.55 4.96 -5.56
CA GLY A 124 4.41 6.07 -4.62
C GLY A 124 3.92 5.65 -3.23
N LEU A 125 3.53 4.39 -3.01
CA LEU A 125 3.06 3.96 -1.70
C LEU A 125 4.17 4.11 -0.65
N MET A 126 3.83 4.73 0.47
CA MET A 126 4.70 4.75 1.64
C MET A 126 4.27 3.70 2.65
N HIS A 127 5.17 3.44 3.60
CA HIS A 127 4.83 2.58 4.73
C HIS A 127 3.70 3.16 5.57
N GLU A 128 2.76 2.30 5.96
CA GLU A 128 1.57 2.72 6.72
C GLU A 128 1.95 3.27 8.10
N HIS A 129 2.96 2.68 8.75
CA HIS A 129 3.45 3.16 10.04
C HIS A 129 4.16 4.52 9.92
N ALA A 130 4.59 4.96 8.74
CA ALA A 130 5.25 6.25 8.55
C ALA A 130 4.28 7.41 8.23
N ARG A 131 3.00 7.11 8.06
CA ARG A 131 1.92 8.05 7.70
C ARG A 131 1.73 9.18 8.73
N ILE A 132 1.33 10.36 8.26
CA ILE A 132 0.95 11.47 9.13
C ILE A 132 -0.29 11.08 9.98
N GLY A 133 -0.13 11.15 11.30
CA GLY A 133 -1.18 10.81 12.26
C GLY A 133 -1.25 9.34 12.68
N ARG A 134 -0.26 8.52 12.31
CA ARG A 134 -0.16 7.10 12.73
C ARG A 134 -0.21 6.90 14.25
N ASP A 135 0.25 7.89 15.05
CA ASP A 135 0.25 7.84 16.52
C ASP A 135 -1.17 7.80 17.14
N LYS A 136 -2.23 7.93 16.34
CA LYS A 136 -3.63 7.70 16.78
C LYS A 136 -4.04 6.24 16.72
N PHE A 137 -3.34 5.46 15.91
CA PHE A 137 -3.71 4.08 15.55
C PHE A 137 -2.73 3.08 16.15
N ILE A 138 -1.45 3.44 16.25
CA ILE A 138 -0.41 2.60 16.84
C ILE A 138 0.40 3.34 17.89
N ASP A 139 0.97 2.57 18.82
CA ASP A 139 2.09 2.96 19.67
C ASP A 139 3.36 2.28 19.16
N ILE A 140 4.46 3.04 19.11
CA ILE A 140 5.80 2.54 18.78
C ILE A 140 6.70 2.72 20.01
N ASP A 141 7.24 1.64 20.55
CA ASP A 141 8.20 1.71 21.65
C ASP A 141 9.61 2.04 21.13
N PHE A 142 9.90 3.33 20.97
CA PHE A 142 11.19 3.83 20.47
C PHE A 142 12.41 3.36 21.28
N ARG A 143 12.24 2.88 22.51
CA ARG A 143 13.32 2.31 23.33
C ARG A 143 13.77 0.94 22.83
N GLN A 144 12.96 0.27 22.01
CA GLN A 144 13.27 -1.03 21.42
C GLN A 144 13.94 -0.92 20.05
N LEU A 145 13.80 0.24 19.39
CA LEU A 145 14.29 0.48 18.04
C LEU A 145 15.80 0.67 18.05
N ASP A 146 16.48 0.05 17.08
CA ASP A 146 17.82 0.48 16.68
C ASP A 146 17.78 1.87 16.00
N ASP A 147 18.95 2.44 15.69
CA ASP A 147 19.01 3.80 15.15
C ASP A 147 18.40 3.91 13.74
N HIS A 148 18.44 2.83 12.97
CA HIS A 148 17.80 2.78 11.66
C HIS A 148 16.27 2.75 11.79
N GLY A 149 15.73 1.93 12.69
CA GLY A 149 14.32 1.86 13.03
C GLY A 149 13.79 3.19 13.58
N LYS A 150 14.56 3.88 14.43
CA LYS A 150 14.22 5.23 14.90
C LYS A 150 14.11 6.21 13.74
N HIS A 151 15.01 6.15 12.77
CA HIS A 151 14.96 7.00 11.57
C HIS A 151 13.71 6.69 10.72
N ASN A 152 13.47 5.42 10.42
CA ASN A 152 12.33 4.96 9.61
C ASN A 152 10.98 5.14 10.30
N SER A 153 10.97 5.33 11.62
CA SER A 153 9.76 5.62 12.39
C SER A 153 9.50 7.12 12.52
N LYS A 154 10.32 8.01 11.96
CA LYS A 154 10.01 9.46 11.98
C LYS A 154 8.85 9.77 11.03
N ILE A 155 7.93 10.61 11.50
CA ILE A 155 6.86 11.15 10.66
C ILE A 155 7.40 12.37 9.92
N TYR A 156 7.39 12.33 8.59
CA TYR A 156 7.78 13.47 7.76
C TYR A 156 6.55 14.35 7.50
N ASN A 157 6.49 15.52 8.13
CA ASN A 157 5.34 16.43 8.04
C ASN A 157 5.45 17.40 6.86
N SER A 158 5.62 16.88 5.63
CA SER A 158 5.72 17.71 4.41
C SER A 158 4.57 17.47 3.45
N THR A 159 3.45 18.16 3.67
CA THR A 159 2.23 18.02 2.83
C THR A 159 2.46 18.34 1.35
N VAL A 160 3.57 18.97 0.98
CA VAL A 160 3.92 19.29 -0.41
C VAL A 160 4.16 18.01 -1.21
N PHE A 161 4.79 17.00 -0.59
CA PHE A 161 5.18 15.74 -1.26
C PHE A 161 4.19 14.61 -1.07
N TYR A 162 3.05 14.87 -0.42
CA TYR A 162 2.10 13.83 -0.07
C TYR A 162 0.71 14.13 -0.62
N ARG A 163 0.05 13.09 -1.15
CA ARG A 163 -1.35 13.14 -1.56
C ARG A 163 -2.17 12.24 -0.66
N ASN A 164 -3.36 12.71 -0.36
CA ASN A 164 -4.14 12.18 0.73
C ASN A 164 -5.53 11.73 0.26
N TYR A 165 -5.65 10.44 -0.09
CA TYR A 165 -6.84 9.91 -0.77
C TYR A 165 -7.96 9.41 0.14
N SER A 166 -8.04 9.95 1.36
CA SER A 166 -9.16 9.66 2.26
C SER A 166 -9.33 8.20 2.66
N THR A 167 -8.23 7.45 2.71
CA THR A 167 -8.21 6.07 3.21
C THR A 167 -8.06 6.03 4.73
N ALA A 168 -8.75 5.09 5.37
CA ALA A 168 -8.59 4.81 6.80
C ALA A 168 -7.18 4.27 7.10
N TYR A 169 -6.79 4.18 8.37
CA TYR A 169 -5.56 3.49 8.75
C TYR A 169 -5.72 2.00 8.52
N ASP A 170 -4.78 1.39 7.80
CA ASP A 170 -4.88 0.01 7.37
C ASP A 170 -3.78 -0.86 8.00
N TYR A 171 -4.11 -1.49 9.13
CA TYR A 171 -3.19 -2.37 9.86
C TYR A 171 -2.75 -3.57 9.03
N ALA A 172 -3.55 -4.01 8.04
CA ALA A 172 -3.23 -5.12 7.15
C ALA A 172 -2.63 -4.65 5.83
N SER A 173 -2.34 -3.36 5.65
CA SER A 173 -1.66 -2.84 4.47
C SER A 173 -0.41 -3.66 4.17
N LEU A 174 -0.20 -4.00 2.89
CA LEU A 174 1.05 -4.65 2.46
C LEU A 174 2.27 -3.77 2.77
N MET A 175 2.05 -2.46 2.92
CA MET A 175 3.08 -1.49 3.27
C MET A 175 3.22 -1.29 4.78
N HIS A 176 2.55 -2.06 5.63
CA HIS A 176 2.71 -1.95 7.07
C HIS A 176 3.86 -2.84 7.54
N TYR A 177 4.84 -2.25 8.23
CA TYR A 177 5.89 -3.01 8.92
C TYR A 177 5.33 -4.01 9.94
N ASP A 178 6.08 -5.09 10.17
CA ASP A 178 5.75 -6.06 11.21
C ASP A 178 5.88 -5.46 12.60
N ARG A 179 5.07 -5.98 13.53
CA ARG A 179 5.04 -5.54 14.92
C ARG A 179 6.39 -5.68 15.65
N TYR A 180 7.32 -6.49 15.16
CA TYR A 180 8.66 -6.70 15.73
C TYR A 180 9.79 -6.02 14.94
N ASP A 181 9.49 -5.33 13.84
CA ASP A 181 10.52 -4.74 12.98
C ASP A 181 11.41 -3.75 13.73
N PHE A 182 12.72 -3.83 13.46
CA PHE A 182 13.79 -3.05 14.11
C PHE A 182 13.86 -3.17 15.64
N GLY A 183 13.16 -4.14 16.21
CA GLY A 183 13.11 -4.38 17.65
C GLY A 183 14.30 -5.14 18.20
N SER A 184 14.52 -5.00 19.51
CA SER A 184 15.47 -5.82 20.25
C SER A 184 15.17 -7.32 20.10
N PHE A 185 16.19 -8.09 19.70
CA PHE A 185 16.12 -9.55 19.60
C PHE A 185 15.54 -10.21 20.86
N TRP A 186 15.97 -9.79 22.05
CA TRP A 186 15.49 -10.33 23.32
C TRP A 186 13.98 -10.07 23.52
N LYS A 187 13.50 -8.87 23.21
CA LYS A 187 12.06 -8.55 23.37
C LYS A 187 11.21 -9.31 22.36
N ARG A 188 11.69 -9.47 21.12
CA ARG A 188 11.04 -10.33 20.12
C ARG A 188 10.95 -11.78 20.60
N LEU A 189 12.01 -12.33 21.20
CA LEU A 189 12.03 -13.69 21.73
C LEU A 189 10.97 -13.90 22.82
N PHE A 190 10.71 -12.88 23.66
CA PHE A 190 9.65 -12.91 24.67
C PHE A 190 8.27 -12.45 24.15
N GLY A 191 8.11 -12.30 22.83
CA GLY A 191 6.84 -11.96 22.20
C GLY A 191 6.38 -10.52 22.44
N ILE A 192 7.24 -9.62 22.91
CA ILE A 192 6.92 -8.22 23.18
C ILE A 192 7.08 -7.41 21.88
N PRO A 193 6.00 -6.93 21.26
CA PRO A 193 6.10 -6.18 20.01
C PRO A 193 6.60 -4.75 20.25
N VAL A 194 7.26 -4.21 19.23
CA VAL A 194 7.69 -2.81 19.14
C VAL A 194 6.51 -1.92 18.79
N MET A 195 5.67 -2.37 17.87
CA MET A 195 4.47 -1.66 17.42
C MET A 195 3.21 -2.37 17.88
N LYS A 196 2.27 -1.62 18.47
CA LYS A 196 0.98 -2.13 18.95
C LYS A 196 -0.16 -1.26 18.47
N SER A 197 -1.30 -1.85 18.15
CA SER A 197 -2.53 -1.10 17.91
C SER A 197 -3.05 -0.47 19.21
N LYS A 198 -3.58 0.76 19.10
CA LYS A 198 -4.30 1.46 20.18
C LYS A 198 -5.76 1.04 20.30
N LEU A 199 -6.29 0.38 19.28
CA LEU A 199 -7.72 0.09 19.17
C LEU A 199 -8.03 -1.32 19.68
N TYR A 200 -7.44 -2.35 19.07
CA TYR A 200 -7.61 -3.75 19.47
C TYR A 200 -6.32 -4.53 19.27
N ASP A 201 -5.99 -5.44 20.19
CA ASP A 201 -4.78 -6.25 20.12
C ASP A 201 -4.70 -7.09 18.83
N GLN A 202 -5.84 -7.56 18.33
CA GLN A 202 -5.92 -8.33 17.07
C GLN A 202 -5.33 -7.57 15.88
N TYR A 203 -5.46 -6.23 15.85
CA TYR A 203 -4.89 -5.42 14.79
C TYR A 203 -3.37 -5.35 14.86
N THR A 204 -2.78 -5.54 16.05
CA THR A 204 -1.32 -5.71 16.18
C THR A 204 -0.83 -6.93 15.39
N TRP A 205 -1.64 -7.98 15.30
CA TRP A 205 -1.30 -9.22 14.60
C TRP A 205 -1.60 -9.18 13.10
N MET A 206 -2.27 -8.13 12.62
CA MET A 206 -2.50 -7.91 11.18
C MET A 206 -1.32 -7.19 10.50
N MET A 207 -0.50 -6.48 11.28
CA MET A 207 0.66 -5.73 10.80
C MET A 207 1.77 -6.68 10.34
N GLY A 208 2.44 -6.37 9.22
CA GLY A 208 3.57 -7.13 8.68
C GLY A 208 3.19 -8.31 7.77
N GLN A 209 1.91 -8.45 7.40
CA GLN A 209 1.49 -9.52 6.48
C GLN A 209 2.04 -9.30 5.07
N HIS A 210 2.44 -10.39 4.40
CA HIS A 210 2.92 -10.40 3.03
C HIS A 210 2.19 -11.48 2.21
N GLU A 211 0.86 -11.46 2.28
CA GLU A 211 -0.04 -12.41 1.61
C GLU A 211 -0.95 -11.76 0.56
N LYS A 212 -1.25 -10.45 0.70
CA LYS A 212 -2.05 -9.70 -0.28
C LYS A 212 -1.89 -8.20 -0.12
N ALA A 213 -2.06 -7.44 -1.19
CA ALA A 213 -2.32 -6.00 -1.06
C ALA A 213 -3.79 -5.75 -0.69
N THR A 214 -4.01 -4.70 0.10
CA THR A 214 -5.35 -4.34 0.57
C THR A 214 -6.10 -3.49 -0.44
N PHE A 215 -7.41 -3.37 -0.24
CA PHE A 215 -8.24 -2.44 -1.00
C PHE A 215 -7.67 -1.00 -0.98
N ASN A 216 -7.14 -0.55 0.16
CA ASN A 216 -6.59 0.79 0.30
C ASN A 216 -5.24 0.96 -0.40
N ASP A 217 -4.43 -0.10 -0.53
CA ASP A 217 -3.19 -0.07 -1.31
C ASP A 217 -3.51 0.19 -2.78
N TYR A 218 -4.41 -0.61 -3.37
CA TYR A 218 -4.83 -0.44 -4.77
C TYR A 218 -5.57 0.86 -5.03
N LYS A 219 -6.45 1.27 -4.10
CA LYS A 219 -7.17 2.54 -4.18
C LYS A 219 -6.20 3.70 -4.35
N GLN A 220 -5.15 3.78 -3.53
CA GLN A 220 -4.22 4.91 -3.64
C GLN A 220 -3.43 4.92 -4.95
N ILE A 221 -2.99 3.75 -5.43
CA ILE A 221 -2.33 3.63 -6.73
C ILE A 221 -3.26 4.13 -7.84
N ASN A 222 -4.49 3.64 -7.87
CA ASN A 222 -5.47 4.03 -8.90
C ASN A 222 -5.78 5.53 -8.88
N LEU A 223 -5.92 6.12 -7.70
CA LEU A 223 -6.24 7.55 -7.59
C LEU A 223 -5.07 8.48 -7.89
N LEU A 224 -3.84 8.00 -7.70
CA LEU A 224 -2.65 8.74 -8.09
C LEU A 224 -2.43 8.69 -9.60
N HIS A 225 -2.47 7.49 -10.17
CA HIS A 225 -2.06 7.27 -11.57
C HIS A 225 -3.21 7.38 -12.57
N TYR A 226 -4.46 7.39 -12.09
CA TYR A 226 -5.64 7.47 -12.95
C TYR A 226 -6.80 8.23 -12.28
N ASN A 227 -6.74 9.56 -12.37
CA ASN A 227 -7.80 10.46 -11.90
C ASN A 227 -8.56 11.14 -13.05
N TRP A 228 -8.90 10.39 -14.11
CA TRP A 228 -9.60 10.94 -15.29
C TRP A 228 -10.95 11.57 -14.92
N SER A 229 -11.67 10.95 -13.98
CA SER A 229 -13.00 11.40 -13.53
C SER A 229 -12.96 12.65 -12.64
N GLY A 230 -11.77 13.21 -12.36
CA GLY A 230 -11.61 14.34 -11.46
C GLY A 230 -12.20 14.08 -10.08
N TRP A 231 -12.09 12.84 -9.57
CA TRP A 231 -12.72 12.46 -8.30
C TRP A 231 -12.02 13.11 -7.11
N VAL A 232 -10.70 13.21 -7.21
CA VAL A 232 -9.81 13.79 -6.23
C VAL A 232 -9.13 15.01 -6.82
N ASN A 233 -8.75 15.96 -5.98
CA ASN A 233 -7.97 17.10 -6.42
C ASN A 233 -6.51 16.65 -6.67
N ASN A 234 -5.96 16.89 -7.86
CA ASN A 234 -4.60 16.42 -8.24
C ASN A 234 -3.49 16.98 -7.34
N THR A 235 -3.69 18.16 -6.74
CA THR A 235 -2.71 18.82 -5.87
C THR A 235 -2.81 18.39 -4.40
N THR A 236 -3.99 18.01 -3.91
CA THR A 236 -4.17 17.67 -2.48
C THR A 236 -4.50 16.20 -2.24
N GLY A 237 -4.95 15.48 -3.27
CA GLY A 237 -5.52 14.13 -3.18
C GLY A 237 -6.90 14.07 -2.51
N LYS A 238 -7.43 15.20 -2.02
CA LYS A 238 -8.73 15.21 -1.34
C LYS A 238 -9.86 14.96 -2.33
N ARG A 239 -10.79 14.10 -1.95
CA ARG A 239 -12.06 13.87 -2.66
C ARG A 239 -12.86 15.18 -2.74
N TYR A 240 -13.47 15.47 -3.89
CA TYR A 240 -14.48 16.52 -3.97
C TYR A 240 -15.81 16.02 -3.37
N ASP A 241 -16.46 16.84 -2.55
CA ASP A 241 -17.62 16.39 -1.75
C ASP A 241 -18.81 15.87 -2.58
N ASN A 242 -18.98 16.35 -3.82
CA ASN A 242 -20.09 16.00 -4.71
C ASN A 242 -19.71 15.18 -5.96
N SER A 243 -18.46 14.69 -6.08
CA SER A 243 -17.96 14.21 -7.38
C SER A 243 -18.28 12.76 -7.73
N THR A 244 -18.77 11.90 -6.82
CA THR A 244 -19.10 10.50 -7.20
C THR A 244 -20.31 9.89 -6.51
N LYS A 245 -20.90 8.93 -7.24
CA LYS A 245 -21.92 8.00 -6.75
C LYS A 245 -21.37 6.96 -5.76
N CYS A 246 -20.06 6.67 -5.75
CA CYS A 246 -19.45 5.66 -4.88
C CYS A 246 -19.60 5.98 -3.38
N LYS A 247 -20.23 5.06 -2.64
CA LYS A 247 -20.44 5.11 -1.19
C LYS A 247 -19.49 4.15 -0.47
N ASN A 248 -19.56 4.15 0.87
CA ASN A 248 -18.84 3.21 1.74
C ASN A 248 -17.34 3.09 1.42
N SER A 249 -16.66 4.22 1.21
CA SER A 249 -15.23 4.28 0.85
C SER A 249 -14.85 3.67 -0.51
N GLY A 250 -15.81 3.25 -1.33
CA GLY A 250 -15.60 2.87 -2.72
C GLY A 250 -15.02 4.00 -3.57
N TYR A 251 -14.42 3.64 -4.70
CA TYR A 251 -13.82 4.59 -5.66
C TYR A 251 -14.16 4.21 -7.11
N PRO A 252 -14.14 5.17 -8.05
CA PRO A 252 -14.43 4.87 -9.45
C PRO A 252 -13.49 3.79 -10.02
N ASP A 253 -14.05 2.87 -10.80
CA ASP A 253 -13.27 1.85 -11.47
C ASP A 253 -12.45 2.46 -12.61
N PHE A 254 -11.14 2.15 -12.61
CA PHE A 254 -10.19 2.63 -13.59
C PHE A 254 -10.40 2.07 -15.00
N ARG A 255 -11.18 0.99 -15.15
CA ARG A 255 -11.61 0.41 -16.44
C ARG A 255 -12.96 0.95 -16.91
N ASN A 256 -13.83 1.35 -15.98
CA ASN A 256 -15.15 1.90 -16.28
C ASN A 256 -15.61 2.86 -15.17
N CYS A 257 -15.47 4.16 -15.42
CA CYS A 257 -15.81 5.20 -14.44
C CYS A 257 -17.29 5.27 -14.04
N SER A 258 -18.18 4.55 -14.74
CA SER A 258 -19.61 4.49 -14.41
C SER A 258 -19.91 3.57 -13.22
N ARG A 259 -18.97 2.69 -12.85
CA ARG A 259 -19.09 1.77 -11.71
C ARG A 259 -18.00 2.04 -10.66
N CYS A 260 -18.24 1.56 -9.46
CA CYS A 260 -17.32 1.68 -8.34
C CYS A 260 -16.63 0.35 -8.03
N ILE A 261 -15.35 0.43 -7.64
CA ILE A 261 -14.66 -0.66 -6.94
C ILE A 261 -14.99 -0.52 -5.45
N CYS A 262 -15.56 -1.59 -4.90
CA CYS A 262 -16.10 -1.61 -3.54
C CYS A 262 -15.17 -2.31 -2.57
N PRO A 263 -15.06 -1.83 -1.32
CA PRO A 263 -14.32 -2.55 -0.30
C PRO A 263 -15.06 -3.84 0.07
N THR A 264 -14.30 -4.79 0.63
CA THR A 264 -14.83 -6.08 1.10
C THR A 264 -16.06 -5.87 1.99
N GLY A 265 -17.12 -6.65 1.73
CA GLY A 265 -18.41 -6.55 2.41
C GLY A 265 -19.46 -5.71 1.67
N TYR A 266 -19.06 -4.94 0.66
CA TYR A 266 -19.97 -4.14 -0.17
C TYR A 266 -19.93 -4.55 -1.64
N LYS A 267 -21.08 -4.47 -2.31
CA LYS A 267 -21.27 -4.74 -3.74
C LYS A 267 -22.20 -3.70 -4.40
N GLY A 268 -22.50 -3.92 -5.68
CA GLY A 268 -23.35 -3.05 -6.49
C GLY A 268 -22.59 -1.90 -7.14
N GLU A 269 -23.23 -1.21 -8.08
CA GLU A 269 -22.58 -0.18 -8.91
C GLU A 269 -22.00 0.99 -8.11
N ASN A 270 -22.60 1.28 -6.95
CA ASN A 270 -22.24 2.41 -6.07
C ASN A 270 -21.75 2.00 -4.69
N CYS A 271 -21.49 0.70 -4.46
CA CYS A 271 -21.06 0.15 -3.18
C CYS A 271 -22.06 0.33 -2.02
N THR A 272 -23.35 0.37 -2.32
CA THR A 272 -24.43 0.54 -1.34
C THR A 272 -25.05 -0.77 -0.88
N GLU A 273 -24.87 -1.84 -1.67
CA GLU A 273 -25.38 -3.17 -1.34
C GLU A 273 -24.38 -3.92 -0.47
N ILE A 274 -24.87 -4.81 0.38
CA ILE A 274 -24.05 -5.66 1.25
C ILE A 274 -23.82 -6.99 0.53
N MET A 275 -22.60 -7.49 0.58
CA MET A 275 -22.29 -8.84 0.08
C MET A 275 -23.01 -9.88 0.93
N GLU A 276 -23.73 -10.79 0.28
CA GLU A 276 -24.37 -11.90 0.98
C GLU A 276 -23.30 -12.79 1.61
N SER A 277 -23.54 -13.20 2.86
CA SER A 277 -22.69 -14.16 3.56
C SER A 277 -22.71 -15.50 2.82
N ASP A 278 -21.58 -16.20 2.84
CA ASP A 278 -21.52 -17.58 2.35
C ASP A 278 -22.50 -18.44 3.19
N PRO A 279 -23.49 -19.10 2.58
CA PRO A 279 -24.43 -19.96 3.31
C PRO A 279 -23.77 -21.12 4.06
N GLY A 280 -22.51 -21.45 3.73
CA GLY A 280 -21.72 -22.49 4.38
C GLY A 280 -20.95 -22.06 5.63
N CYS A 281 -21.06 -20.79 6.05
CA CYS A 281 -20.45 -20.25 7.28
C CYS A 281 -21.38 -20.32 8.50
#